data_AF-K1J436-F1
#
_entry.id   AF-K1J436-F1
#
_cell.length_a   1.000
_cell.length_b   1.000
_cell.length_c   1.000
_cell.angle_alpha   90.00
_cell.angle_beta   90.00
_cell.angle_gamma   90.00
#
_symmetry.space_group_name_H-M   'P 1'
#
loop_
_entity.id
_entity.type
_entity.pdbx_description
1 polymer ?
#
loop_
_entity_poly.entity_id
_entity_poly.type
_entity_poly.pdbx_seq_one_letter_code
_entity_poly.pdbx_strand_id
1 'polypeptide(L)'
;MSQIDYDVLAKKIQEIADWRYLPSDVIGRKVGVTARSLQRYMFQMRERGMLPAPSKMKPETYKNYLKLKNYMATHPGKLNLTEMVESIIGCYTSGSNMDSYRNAITQAKAEGLPLDFDRIEDVKRARIKPAGGAKWRSDGKIRFIDWEQVDPIHLDTFVALIKHTGGRHAA
;
A
#
# COMPACT_ATOMS: atom_id res chain seq x y z
N MET A 1 -18.09 6.59 -35.11
CA MET A 1 -17.68 6.12 -33.78
C MET A 1 -16.98 4.79 -33.98
N SER A 2 -15.70 4.66 -33.58
CA SER A 2 -15.00 3.38 -33.71
C SER A 2 -15.72 2.34 -32.85
N GLN A 3 -16.12 1.23 -33.46
CA GLN A 3 -16.75 0.12 -32.76
C GLN A 3 -15.67 -0.54 -31.88
N ILE A 4 -15.93 -0.61 -30.58
CA ILE A 4 -14.99 -1.26 -29.66
C ILE A 4 -15.04 -2.76 -29.88
N ASP A 5 -13.88 -3.32 -30.19
CA ASP A 5 -13.64 -4.74 -30.19
C ASP A 5 -13.40 -5.22 -28.75
N TYR A 6 -14.42 -5.88 -28.18
CA TYR A 6 -14.38 -6.38 -26.82
C TYR A 6 -13.44 -7.56 -26.63
N ASP A 7 -13.22 -8.37 -27.67
CA ASP A 7 -12.31 -9.53 -27.58
C ASP A 7 -10.86 -9.06 -27.49
N VAL A 8 -10.49 -8.08 -28.32
CA VAL A 8 -9.16 -7.45 -28.27
C VAL A 8 -8.95 -6.73 -26.94
N LEU A 9 -9.96 -6.01 -26.44
CA LEU A 9 -9.85 -5.30 -25.17
C LEU A 9 -9.74 -6.27 -23.97
N ALA A 10 -10.52 -7.35 -23.95
CA ALA A 10 -10.48 -8.35 -22.89
C ALA A 10 -9.09 -9.01 -22.80
N LYS A 11 -8.50 -9.38 -23.94
CA LYS A 11 -7.14 -9.95 -24.00
C LYS A 11 -6.10 -8.98 -23.42
N LYS A 12 -6.11 -7.72 -23.86
CA LYS A 12 -5.21 -6.68 -23.33
C LYS A 12 -5.35 -6.47 -21.82
N ILE A 13 -6.56 -6.57 -21.28
CA ILE A 13 -6.79 -6.48 -19.83
C ILE A 13 -6.21 -7.69 -19.11
N GLN A 14 -6.42 -8.90 -19.64
CA GLN A 14 -5.97 -10.15 -19.04
C GLN A 14 -4.44 -10.31 -19.04
N GLU A 15 -3.74 -9.68 -19.99
CA GLU A 15 -2.27 -9.60 -20.03
C GLU A 15 -1.68 -8.75 -18.88
N ILE A 16 -2.49 -7.89 -18.26
CA ILE A 16 -2.02 -7.08 -17.14
C ILE A 16 -1.97 -7.96 -15.88
N ALA A 17 -0.76 -8.13 -15.33
CA ALA A 17 -0.60 -8.81 -14.05
C ALA A 17 -1.53 -8.23 -12.98
N ASP A 18 -2.21 -9.12 -12.25
CA ASP A 18 -3.10 -8.79 -11.14
C ASP A 18 -4.24 -7.82 -11.48
N TRP A 19 -4.63 -7.70 -12.75
CA TRP A 19 -5.62 -6.74 -13.24
C TRP A 19 -6.95 -6.75 -12.46
N ARG A 20 -7.34 -7.91 -11.92
CA ARG A 20 -8.58 -8.11 -11.16
C ARG A 20 -8.64 -7.26 -9.88
N TYR A 21 -7.49 -6.84 -9.38
CA TYR A 21 -7.34 -6.08 -8.13
C TYR A 21 -6.95 -4.61 -8.37
N LEU A 22 -6.78 -4.21 -9.65
CA LEU A 22 -6.38 -2.85 -10.01
C LEU A 22 -7.60 -1.96 -10.22
N PRO A 23 -7.50 -0.67 -9.88
CA PRO A 23 -8.55 0.29 -10.18
C PRO A 23 -8.61 0.58 -11.69
N SER A 24 -9.79 0.94 -12.19
CA SER A 24 -10.04 1.10 -13.63
C SER A 24 -9.21 2.22 -14.28
N ASP A 25 -8.74 3.21 -13.52
CA ASP A 25 -7.84 4.24 -14.05
C ASP A 25 -6.43 3.70 -14.37
N VAL A 26 -5.95 2.74 -13.57
CA VAL A 26 -4.65 2.09 -13.80
C VAL A 26 -4.74 1.16 -15.01
N ILE A 27 -5.79 0.34 -15.09
CA ILE A 27 -6.03 -0.53 -16.24
C ILE A 27 -6.24 0.32 -17.50
N GLY A 28 -7.07 1.36 -17.40
CA GLY A 28 -7.39 2.26 -18.51
C GLY A 28 -6.16 2.92 -19.14
N ARG A 29 -5.23 3.41 -18.31
CA ARG A 29 -3.94 3.95 -18.79
C ARG A 29 -3.11 2.93 -19.57
N LYS A 30 -3.13 1.65 -19.17
CA LYS A 30 -2.39 0.58 -19.85
C LYS A 30 -3.01 0.19 -21.19
N VAL A 31 -4.35 0.23 -21.29
CA VAL A 31 -5.08 -0.20 -22.50
C VAL A 31 -5.51 0.97 -23.41
N GLY A 32 -5.20 2.21 -23.04
CA GLY A 32 -5.54 3.41 -23.81
C GLY A 32 -7.01 3.83 -23.74
N VAL A 33 -7.71 3.51 -22.63
CA VAL A 33 -9.13 3.79 -22.43
C VAL A 33 -9.35 4.61 -21.15
N THR A 34 -10.27 5.56 -21.17
CA THR A 34 -10.60 6.34 -19.96
C THR A 34 -11.24 5.45 -18.89
N ALA A 35 -11.02 5.77 -17.62
CA ALA A 35 -11.53 4.97 -16.49
C ALA A 35 -13.06 4.77 -16.54
N ARG A 36 -13.81 5.85 -16.85
CA ARG A 36 -15.28 5.83 -16.94
C ARG A 36 -15.77 4.89 -18.05
N SER A 37 -15.18 4.99 -19.24
CA SER A 37 -15.54 4.12 -20.35
C SER A 37 -15.15 2.67 -20.06
N LEU A 38 -13.98 2.45 -19.48
CA LEU A 38 -13.50 1.12 -19.13
C LEU A 38 -14.42 0.41 -18.13
N GLN A 39 -14.94 1.10 -17.11
CA GLN A 39 -15.88 0.50 -16.16
C GLN A 39 -17.12 -0.07 -16.87
N ARG A 40 -17.69 0.70 -17.81
CA ARG A 40 -18.83 0.26 -18.62
C ARG A 40 -18.45 -0.93 -19.52
N TYR A 41 -17.29 -0.88 -20.16
CA TYR A 41 -16.83 -1.97 -21.03
C TYR A 41 -16.56 -3.25 -20.24
N MET A 42 -15.91 -3.16 -19.08
CA MET A 42 -15.66 -4.31 -18.21
C MET A 42 -16.97 -4.93 -17.71
N PHE A 43 -17.99 -4.12 -17.41
CA PHE A 43 -19.33 -4.65 -17.10
C PHE A 43 -19.89 -5.45 -18.28
N GLN A 44 -19.88 -4.88 -19.50
CA GLN A 44 -20.39 -5.57 -20.69
C GLN A 44 -19.58 -6.82 -21.06
N MET A 45 -18.26 -6.80 -20.87
CA MET A 45 -17.40 -7.97 -21.10
C MET A 45 -17.69 -9.11 -20.12
N ARG A 46 -18.07 -8.81 -18.86
CA ARG A 46 -18.48 -9.83 -17.89
C ARG A 46 -19.83 -10.46 -18.23
N GLU A 47 -20.81 -9.65 -18.62
CA GLU A 47 -22.12 -10.14 -19.09
C GLU A 47 -21.98 -11.08 -20.31
N ARG A 48 -20.93 -10.88 -21.11
CA ARG A 48 -20.59 -11.72 -22.27
C ARG A 48 -19.68 -12.91 -21.93
N GLY A 49 -19.31 -13.10 -20.67
CA GLY A 49 -18.41 -14.19 -20.23
C GLY A 49 -16.93 -14.02 -20.63
N MET A 50 -16.53 -12.86 -21.16
CA MET A 50 -15.15 -12.59 -21.60
C MET A 50 -14.22 -12.28 -20.42
N LEU A 51 -14.77 -11.72 -19.33
CA LEU A 51 -14.04 -11.47 -18.09
C LEU A 51 -14.72 -12.19 -16.92
N PRO A 52 -13.94 -12.70 -15.94
CA PRO A 52 -14.51 -13.27 -14.73
C PRO A 52 -15.23 -12.20 -13.87
N ALA A 53 -16.01 -12.70 -12.91
CA ALA A 53 -16.61 -11.88 -11.87
C ALA A 53 -15.55 -11.00 -11.15
N PRO A 54 -15.93 -9.78 -10.72
CA PRO A 54 -15.03 -8.90 -9.99
C PRO A 54 -14.53 -9.60 -8.72
N SER A 55 -13.27 -9.36 -8.37
CA SER A 55 -12.73 -9.81 -7.09
C SER A 55 -13.49 -9.13 -5.95
N LYS A 56 -13.66 -9.85 -4.83
CA LYS A 56 -14.18 -9.26 -3.59
C LYS A 56 -13.15 -8.34 -2.94
N MET A 57 -11.89 -8.46 -3.34
CA MET A 57 -10.78 -7.68 -2.85
C MET A 57 -10.73 -6.30 -3.50
N LYS A 58 -10.89 -5.28 -2.65
CA LYS A 58 -10.81 -3.88 -3.09
C LYS A 58 -9.36 -3.49 -3.40
N PRO A 59 -9.13 -2.52 -4.31
CA PRO A 59 -7.78 -2.06 -4.65
C PRO A 59 -6.94 -1.62 -3.44
N GLU A 60 -7.55 -0.95 -2.46
CA GLU A 60 -6.86 -0.51 -1.24
C GLU A 60 -6.41 -1.71 -0.39
N THR A 61 -7.26 -2.72 -0.30
CA THR A 61 -6.95 -3.98 0.39
C THR A 61 -5.83 -4.73 -0.32
N TYR A 62 -5.85 -4.77 -1.66
CA TYR A 62 -4.78 -5.36 -2.46
C TYR A 62 -3.44 -4.65 -2.27
N LYS A 63 -3.44 -3.31 -2.19
CA LYS A 63 -2.22 -2.53 -1.88
C LYS A 63 -1.63 -2.93 -0.53
N ASN A 64 -2.45 -3.13 0.50
CA ASN A 64 -1.97 -3.59 1.80
C ASN A 64 -1.38 -5.00 1.72
N TYR A 65 -2.03 -5.91 0.99
CA TYR A 65 -1.47 -7.23 0.71
C TYR A 65 -0.10 -7.16 0.03
N LEU A 66 0.07 -6.32 -0.99
CA LEU A 66 1.38 -6.16 -1.66
C LEU A 66 2.46 -5.66 -0.69
N LYS A 67 2.12 -4.73 0.22
CA LYS A 67 3.05 -4.28 1.26
C LYS A 67 3.47 -5.41 2.20
N LEU A 68 2.51 -6.23 2.64
CA LEU A 68 2.79 -7.42 3.46
C LEU A 68 3.70 -8.39 2.70
N LYS A 69 3.35 -8.73 1.46
CA LYS A 69 4.12 -9.64 0.61
C LYS A 69 5.57 -9.17 0.43
N ASN A 70 5.76 -7.89 0.12
CA ASN A 70 7.09 -7.31 -0.06
C ASN A 70 7.90 -7.31 1.25
N TYR A 71 7.26 -7.00 2.38
CA TYR A 71 7.92 -7.04 3.69
C TYR A 71 8.36 -8.47 4.05
N MET A 72 7.49 -9.45 3.83
CA MET A 72 7.77 -10.86 4.13
C MET A 72 8.84 -11.48 3.24
N ALA A 73 9.04 -10.93 2.04
CA ALA A 73 10.10 -11.33 1.12
C ALA A 73 11.49 -10.91 1.64
N THR A 74 11.58 -9.82 2.40
CA THR A 74 12.85 -9.30 2.95
C THR A 74 13.09 -9.68 4.41
N HIS A 75 12.07 -10.16 5.13
CA HIS A 75 12.17 -10.54 6.54
C HIS A 75 11.85 -12.02 6.72
N PRO A 76 12.82 -12.95 6.64
CA PRO A 76 12.56 -14.38 6.80
C PRO A 76 12.15 -14.74 8.24
N GLY A 77 11.52 -15.90 8.40
CA GLY A 77 11.07 -16.40 9.70
C GLY A 77 9.66 -15.96 10.10
N LYS A 78 9.32 -16.21 11.36
CA LYS A 78 8.03 -15.84 11.95
C LYS A 78 7.98 -14.34 12.24
N LEU A 79 6.85 -13.71 11.97
CA LEU A 79 6.66 -12.27 12.03
C LEU A 79 5.44 -11.94 12.88
N ASN A 80 5.60 -11.03 13.83
CA ASN A 80 4.45 -10.46 14.53
C ASN A 80 3.74 -9.45 13.61
N LEU A 81 2.42 -9.60 13.45
CA LEU A 81 1.63 -8.72 12.57
C LEU A 81 1.72 -7.24 12.96
N THR A 82 1.73 -6.94 14.25
CA THR A 82 1.79 -5.55 14.74
C THR A 82 3.12 -4.91 14.34
N GLU A 83 4.24 -5.59 14.58
CA GLU A 83 5.58 -5.08 14.25
C GLU A 83 5.78 -4.92 12.75
N MET A 84 5.27 -5.87 11.97
CA MET A 84 5.29 -5.78 10.52
C MET A 84 4.50 -4.55 10.04
N VAL A 85 3.28 -4.34 10.55
CA VAL A 85 2.45 -3.19 10.16
C VAL A 85 3.09 -1.87 10.57
N GLU A 86 3.64 -1.78 11.78
CA GLU A 86 4.33 -0.59 12.27
C GLU A 86 5.58 -0.28 11.43
N SER A 87 6.33 -1.32 11.04
CA SER A 87 7.49 -1.18 10.14
C SER A 87 7.09 -0.70 8.75
N ILE A 88 5.96 -1.20 8.22
CA ILE A 88 5.45 -0.80 6.89
C ILE A 88 4.95 0.66 6.90
N ILE A 89 4.30 1.11 7.98
CA ILE A 89 3.75 2.46 8.09
C ILE A 89 4.81 3.48 8.56
N GLY A 90 5.81 3.03 9.31
CA GLY A 90 6.85 3.87 9.91
C GLY A 90 6.43 4.53 11.23
N CYS A 91 5.32 4.11 11.84
CA CYS A 91 4.85 4.63 13.12
C CYS A 91 3.99 3.61 13.86
N TYR A 92 3.68 3.89 15.13
CA TYR A 92 2.77 3.08 15.93
C TYR A 92 1.41 2.93 15.26
N THR A 93 0.92 1.70 15.20
CA THR A 93 -0.29 1.37 14.45
C THR A 93 -1.54 1.67 15.27
N SER A 94 -2.53 2.30 14.62
CA SER A 94 -3.87 2.44 15.18
C SER A 94 -4.65 1.13 15.05
N GLY A 95 -5.73 0.96 15.83
CA GLY A 95 -6.62 -0.19 15.67
C GLY A 95 -7.17 -0.31 14.23
N SER A 96 -7.57 0.82 13.64
CA SER A 96 -8.09 0.87 12.26
C SER A 96 -7.05 0.43 11.21
N ASN A 97 -5.78 0.81 11.39
CA ASN A 97 -4.71 0.35 10.51
C ASN A 97 -4.55 -1.17 10.63
N MET A 98 -4.49 -1.70 11.85
CA MET A 98 -4.41 -3.16 12.07
C MET A 98 -5.57 -3.91 11.43
N ASP A 99 -6.81 -3.43 11.60
CA ASP A 99 -7.98 -4.08 11.01
C ASP A 99 -7.93 -4.07 9.48
N SER A 100 -7.36 -3.02 8.89
CA SER A 100 -7.15 -2.94 7.43
C SER A 100 -6.15 -3.99 6.91
N TYR A 101 -5.07 -4.26 7.65
CA TYR A 101 -4.09 -5.30 7.29
C TYR A 101 -4.61 -6.71 7.59
N ARG A 102 -5.33 -6.92 8.70
CA ARG A 102 -6.04 -8.18 8.98
C ARG A 102 -7.05 -8.50 7.88
N ASN A 103 -7.84 -7.52 7.47
CA ASN A 103 -8.77 -7.68 6.36
C ASN A 103 -8.05 -8.03 5.05
N ALA A 104 -6.87 -7.44 4.79
CA ALA A 104 -6.06 -7.80 3.63
C ALA A 104 -5.58 -9.26 3.68
N ILE A 105 -5.14 -9.74 4.84
CA ILE A 105 -4.74 -11.15 5.04
C ILE A 105 -5.93 -12.08 4.79
N THR A 106 -7.08 -11.80 5.41
CA THR A 106 -8.29 -12.62 5.26
C THR A 106 -8.76 -12.70 3.81
N GLN A 107 -8.80 -11.57 3.11
CA GLN A 107 -9.23 -11.54 1.70
C GLN A 107 -8.20 -12.19 0.77
N ALA A 108 -6.89 -12.00 1.02
CA ALA A 108 -5.85 -12.68 0.27
C ALA A 108 -5.93 -14.20 0.42
N LYS A 109 -6.19 -14.70 1.64
CA LYS A 109 -6.39 -16.13 1.90
C LYS A 109 -7.64 -16.67 1.19
N ALA A 110 -8.74 -15.92 1.23
CA ALA A 110 -9.99 -16.32 0.57
C ALA A 110 -9.90 -16.33 -0.98
N GLU A 111 -9.08 -15.44 -1.55
CA GLU A 111 -8.83 -15.37 -3.00
C GLU A 111 -7.70 -16.31 -3.47
N GLY A 112 -7.01 -17.00 -2.54
CA GLY A 112 -5.90 -17.91 -2.88
C GLY A 112 -4.63 -17.19 -3.32
N LEU A 113 -4.42 -15.94 -2.88
CA LEU A 113 -3.23 -15.18 -3.22
C LEU A 113 -1.97 -15.75 -2.54
N PRO A 114 -0.82 -15.74 -3.23
CA PRO A 114 0.41 -16.36 -2.72
C PRO A 114 1.02 -15.54 -1.57
N LEU A 115 0.82 -16.03 -0.35
CA LEU A 115 1.46 -15.55 0.87
C LEU A 115 1.64 -16.72 1.83
N ASP A 116 2.76 -16.77 2.54
CA ASP A 116 2.99 -17.76 3.58
C ASP A 116 2.31 -17.32 4.88
N PHE A 117 0.99 -17.54 4.95
CA PHE A 117 0.15 -17.06 6.06
C PHE A 117 0.56 -17.62 7.42
N ASP A 118 1.19 -18.79 7.47
CA ASP A 118 1.58 -19.47 8.70
C ASP A 118 2.76 -18.79 9.40
N ARG A 119 3.49 -17.92 8.68
CA ARG A 119 4.55 -17.08 9.24
C ARG A 119 4.03 -15.88 10.01
N ILE A 120 2.76 -15.52 9.86
CA ILE A 120 2.19 -14.30 10.46
C ILE A 120 1.53 -14.64 11.80
N GLU A 121 2.08 -14.10 12.88
CA GLU A 121 1.54 -14.22 14.22
C GLU A 121 0.77 -12.94 14.61
N ASP A 122 -0.56 -13.02 14.68
CA ASP A 122 -1.42 -11.94 15.16
C ASP A 122 -1.61 -12.03 16.69
N VAL A 123 -0.51 -11.86 17.41
CA VAL A 123 -0.51 -11.84 18.88
C VAL A 123 -0.46 -10.39 19.35
N LYS A 124 -1.34 -10.03 20.29
CA LYS A 124 -1.32 -8.71 20.94
C LYS A 124 0.01 -8.52 21.66
N ARG A 125 0.79 -7.55 21.21
CA ARG A 125 1.97 -7.10 21.95
C ARG A 125 1.53 -6.18 23.09
N ALA A 126 2.13 -6.34 24.27
CA ALA A 126 2.05 -5.34 25.32
C ALA A 126 2.66 -4.04 24.77
N ARG A 127 1.86 -2.97 24.66
CA ARG A 127 2.37 -1.65 24.29
C ARG A 127 3.39 -1.27 25.35
N ILE A 128 4.67 -1.32 25.02
CA ILE A 128 5.67 -0.59 25.78
C ILE A 128 5.34 0.86 25.48
N LYS A 129 4.53 1.49 26.34
CA LYS A 129 4.38 2.95 26.31
C LYS A 129 5.81 3.47 26.39
N PRO A 130 6.34 4.19 25.40
CA PRO A 130 7.61 4.87 25.59
C PRO A 130 7.48 5.66 26.90
N ALA A 131 8.43 5.42 27.82
CA ALA A 131 8.43 6.08 29.11
C ALA A 131 8.33 7.58 28.87
N GLY A 132 7.20 8.18 29.24
CA GLY A 132 6.99 9.62 29.15
C GLY A 132 7.34 10.24 27.80
N GLY A 133 6.66 9.84 26.72
CA GLY A 133 6.57 10.72 25.56
C GLY A 133 5.82 11.99 25.96
N ALA A 134 6.55 13.03 26.40
CA ALA A 134 5.98 14.34 26.61
C ALA A 134 5.16 14.67 25.36
N LYS A 135 3.85 14.89 25.53
CA LYS A 135 3.04 15.49 24.48
C LYS A 135 3.73 16.79 24.13
N TRP A 136 4.46 16.83 23.02
CA TRP A 136 4.84 18.07 22.37
C TRP A 136 3.53 18.72 21.95
N ARG A 137 2.93 19.49 22.86
CA ARG A 137 1.90 20.45 22.51
C ARG A 137 2.64 21.50 21.69
N SER A 138 2.72 21.31 20.38
CA SER A 138 3.04 22.43 19.52
C SER A 138 1.88 23.40 19.67
N ASP A 139 2.17 24.61 20.14
CA ASP A 139 1.22 25.71 20.28
C ASP A 139 0.77 26.27 18.91
N GLY A 140 0.91 25.48 17.84
CA GLY A 140 0.63 25.87 16.46
C GLY A 140 1.56 26.95 15.91
N LYS A 141 2.55 27.43 16.66
CA LYS A 141 3.47 28.48 16.21
C LYS A 141 4.76 27.86 15.70
N ILE A 142 5.16 28.26 14.50
CA ILE A 142 6.49 27.98 13.97
C ILE A 142 7.48 28.66 14.92
N ARG A 143 8.32 27.88 15.59
CA ARG A 143 9.41 28.40 16.39
C ARG A 143 10.68 28.31 15.57
N PHE A 144 11.32 29.45 15.36
CA PHE A 144 12.65 29.52 14.80
C PHE A 144 13.64 29.29 15.94
N ILE A 145 14.61 28.42 15.70
CA ILE A 145 15.77 28.24 16.58
C ILE A 145 16.99 28.75 15.83
N ASP A 146 17.91 29.37 16.56
CA ASP A 146 19.19 29.77 15.99
C ASP A 146 20.02 28.53 15.64
N TRP A 147 20.87 28.65 14.63
CA TRP A 147 21.67 27.52 14.13
C TRP A 147 22.54 26.88 15.23
N GLU A 148 23.02 27.69 16.18
CA GLU A 148 23.83 27.26 17.32
C GLU A 148 23.05 26.43 18.34
N GLN A 149 21.72 26.50 18.32
CA GLN A 149 20.84 25.77 19.23
C GLN A 149 20.35 24.44 18.63
N VAL A 150 20.71 24.15 17.38
CA VAL A 150 20.36 22.89 16.73
C VAL A 150 21.22 21.78 17.33
N ASP A 151 20.57 20.80 17.96
CA ASP A 151 21.24 19.60 18.44
C ASP A 151 22.00 18.91 17.29
N PRO A 152 23.31 18.65 17.43
CA PRO A 152 24.13 18.01 16.40
C PRO A 152 23.52 16.73 15.81
N ILE A 153 22.84 15.92 16.62
CA ILE A 153 22.21 14.67 16.16
C ILE A 153 21.05 14.96 15.19
N HIS A 154 20.24 15.98 15.49
CA HIS A 154 19.13 16.40 14.66
C HIS A 154 19.61 17.07 13.37
N LEU A 155 20.70 17.84 13.45
CA LEU A 155 21.36 18.42 12.28
C LEU A 155 21.86 17.33 11.33
N ASP A 156 22.58 16.33 11.84
CA ASP A 156 23.10 15.23 11.04
C ASP A 156 21.98 14.42 10.38
N THR A 157 20.88 14.19 11.11
CA THR A 157 19.70 13.50 10.57
C THR A 157 19.03 14.31 9.46
N PHE A 158 18.91 15.63 9.63
CA PHE A 158 18.36 16.53 8.61
C PHE A 158 19.26 16.58 7.36
N VAL A 159 20.58 16.68 7.52
CA VAL A 159 21.54 16.65 6.42
C VAL A 159 21.48 15.31 5.68
N ALA A 160 21.38 14.19 6.40
CA ALA A 160 21.21 12.87 5.80
C ALA A 160 19.92 12.76 4.98
N LEU A 161 18.81 13.31 5.49
CA LEU A 161 17.53 13.38 4.78
C LEU A 161 17.63 14.22 3.50
N ILE A 162 18.27 15.39 3.56
CA ILE A 162 18.48 16.25 2.38
C ILE A 162 19.39 15.57 1.37
N LYS A 163 20.45 14.88 1.78
CA LYS A 163 21.29 14.10 0.85
C LYS A 163 20.50 12.96 0.20
N HIS A 164 19.62 12.30 0.96
CA HIS A 164 18.78 11.20 0.45
C HIS A 164 17.72 11.68 -0.56
N THR A 165 17.19 12.89 -0.38
CA THR A 165 16.11 13.47 -1.22
C THR A 165 16.64 14.37 -2.35
N GLY A 166 17.71 15.11 -2.12
CA GLY A 166 18.32 16.09 -3.03
C GLY A 166 19.35 15.52 -4.01
N GLY A 167 19.82 14.29 -3.83
CA GLY A 167 20.76 13.62 -4.74
C GLY A 167 20.20 13.31 -6.15
N ARG A 168 18.95 13.66 -6.45
CA ARG A 168 18.34 13.52 -7.79
C ARG A 168 18.33 14.79 -8.63
N HIS A 169 18.75 15.95 -8.10
CA HIS A 169 18.65 17.23 -8.81
C HIS A 169 19.98 18.01 -8.93
N ALA A 170 21.11 17.42 -8.53
CA ALA A 170 22.44 18.04 -8.62
C ALA A 170 23.42 17.25 -9.51
N ALA A 171 22.92 16.57 -10.55
CA ALA A 171 23.70 15.98 -11.63
C ALA A 171 23.05 16.32 -12.98
#